data_AF-A0A3G7TJF8-F1
#
_entry.id   AF-A0A3G7TJF8-F1
#
_cell.length_a   1.000
_cell.length_b   1.000
_cell.length_c   1.000
_cell.angle_alpha   90.00
_cell.angle_beta   90.00
_cell.angle_gamma   90.00
#
_symmetry.space_group_name_H-M   'P 1'
#
loop_
_entity.id
_entity.type
_entity.pdbx_description
1 polymer ?
#
loop_
_entity_poly.entity_id
_entity_poly.type
_entity_poly.pdbx_seq_one_letter_code
_entity_poly.pdbx_strand_id
1 'polypeptide(L)'
;MKKITPNPPCPSAADFFASLVFSEPSKLDTTSKPMLDAKSATQDGDLHSLFVLTPNIDTETLLVHTRENLSSLNAMTDDLIAELRGQQRIRALAIQQFVMLSELLINRALEQVAPPHSAHAYAV
;
A
#
# COMPACT_ATOMS: atom_id res chain seq x y z
N MET A 1 -1.80 -21.82 48.34
CA MET A 1 -0.87 -21.93 47.20
C MET A 1 -1.01 -20.65 46.37
N LYS A 2 0.03 -19.81 46.28
CA LYS A 2 -0.04 -18.57 45.48
C LYS A 2 0.16 -18.95 44.01
N LYS A 3 -0.88 -18.75 43.21
CA LYS A 3 -0.89 -19.04 41.77
C LYS A 3 0.17 -18.13 41.12
N ILE A 4 1.22 -18.74 40.58
CA ILE A 4 2.25 -18.05 39.80
C ILE A 4 1.56 -17.56 38.54
N THR A 5 1.45 -16.24 38.39
CA THR A 5 0.94 -15.61 37.17
C THR A 5 1.91 -15.93 36.04
N PRO A 6 1.49 -16.66 34.98
CA PRO A 6 2.37 -16.88 33.84
C PRO A 6 2.47 -15.55 33.08
N ASN A 7 3.70 -15.06 32.90
CA ASN A 7 3.99 -13.89 32.08
C ASN A 7 3.54 -14.20 30.64
N PRO A 8 2.73 -13.34 29.98
CA PRO A 8 2.37 -13.57 28.58
C PRO A 8 3.63 -13.53 27.69
N PRO A 9 3.70 -14.36 26.63
CA PRO A 9 4.82 -14.33 25.70
C PRO A 9 4.88 -12.96 25.00
N CYS A 10 6.07 -12.38 24.89
CA CYS A 10 6.27 -11.17 24.10
C CYS A 10 5.85 -11.46 22.64
N PRO A 11 4.92 -10.68 22.07
CA PRO A 11 4.47 -10.91 20.70
C PRO A 11 5.63 -10.68 19.73
N SER A 12 5.92 -11.68 18.89
CA SER A 12 6.94 -11.59 17.84
C SER A 12 6.43 -10.68 16.72
N ALA A 13 7.34 -10.08 15.95
CA ALA A 13 6.98 -9.27 14.78
C ALA A 13 6.07 -10.05 13.82
N ALA A 14 6.30 -11.36 13.66
CA ALA A 14 5.49 -12.24 12.83
C ALA A 14 4.02 -12.34 13.31
N ASP A 15 3.78 -12.29 14.62
CA ASP A 15 2.41 -12.37 15.18
C ASP A 15 1.64 -11.07 14.93
N PHE A 16 2.34 -9.93 14.92
CA PHE A 16 1.74 -8.65 14.56
C PHE A 16 1.35 -8.62 13.07
N PHE A 17 2.22 -9.10 12.19
CA PHE A 17 1.91 -9.22 10.77
C PHE A 17 0.77 -10.20 10.50
N ALA A 18 0.76 -11.34 11.18
CA ALA A 18 -0.34 -12.29 11.10
C ALA A 18 -1.66 -11.63 11.55
N SER A 19 -1.65 -10.83 12.62
CA SER A 19 -2.85 -10.12 13.07
C SER A 19 -3.41 -9.13 12.04
N LEU A 20 -2.55 -8.38 11.32
CA LEU A 20 -3.00 -7.46 10.27
C LEU A 20 -3.50 -8.18 9.00
N VAL A 21 -2.87 -9.30 8.64
CA VAL A 21 -3.20 -10.04 7.42
C VAL A 21 -4.41 -10.97 7.64
N PHE A 22 -4.57 -11.52 8.84
CA PHE A 22 -5.60 -12.51 9.18
C PHE A 22 -6.72 -11.96 10.08
N SER A 23 -6.77 -10.65 10.37
CA SER A 23 -7.98 -10.05 10.91
C SER A 23 -9.13 -10.20 9.91
N GLU A 24 -10.03 -11.15 10.19
CA GLU A 24 -11.24 -11.41 9.43
C GLU A 24 -12.08 -10.12 9.26
N PRO A 25 -12.53 -9.78 8.04
CA PRO A 25 -13.50 -8.71 7.82
C PRO A 25 -14.85 -9.17 8.38
N SER A 26 -15.09 -8.89 9.66
CA SER A 26 -16.34 -9.25 10.31
C SER A 26 -17.45 -8.27 9.89
N LYS A 27 -18.31 -8.77 9.00
CA LYS A 27 -19.73 -8.43 8.81
C LYS A 27 -20.12 -6.96 8.53
N LEU A 28 -20.25 -6.65 7.25
CA LEU A 28 -21.25 -5.69 6.75
C LEU A 28 -22.28 -6.48 5.94
N ASP A 29 -23.29 -7.01 6.62
CA ASP A 29 -24.47 -7.59 5.99
C ASP A 29 -25.56 -6.51 5.88
N THR A 30 -26.00 -6.27 4.63
CA THR A 30 -27.38 -6.11 4.17
C THR A 30 -27.69 -4.88 3.31
N THR A 31 -28.14 -5.20 2.08
CA THR A 31 -29.04 -4.45 1.19
C THR A 31 -28.43 -3.34 0.32
N SER A 32 -28.11 -3.67 -0.94
CA SER A 32 -28.93 -3.29 -2.11
C SER A 32 -28.16 -3.51 -3.42
N LYS A 33 -28.84 -4.12 -4.39
CA LYS A 33 -28.40 -4.37 -5.76
C LYS A 33 -28.27 -3.04 -6.57
N PRO A 34 -27.59 -3.06 -7.73
CA PRO A 34 -27.02 -1.89 -8.37
C PRO A 34 -28.07 -1.07 -9.10
N MET A 35 -28.00 0.26 -8.95
CA MET A 35 -28.66 1.19 -9.86
C MET A 35 -27.69 2.26 -10.29
N LEU A 36 -27.67 2.43 -11.60
CA LEU A 36 -26.92 3.38 -12.40
C LEU A 36 -27.26 4.82 -12.01
N ASP A 37 -26.42 5.74 -12.48
CA ASP A 37 -26.64 7.20 -12.53
C ASP A 37 -26.24 8.02 -11.31
N ALA A 38 -24.95 8.03 -10.99
CA ALA A 38 -24.31 9.18 -10.36
C ALA A 38 -23.67 10.05 -11.45
N LYS A 39 -24.51 10.87 -12.07
CA LYS A 39 -24.19 12.13 -12.75
C LYS A 39 -22.95 12.76 -12.11
N SER A 40 -21.95 13.06 -12.94
CA SER A 40 -20.73 13.78 -12.58
C SER A 40 -21.09 15.03 -11.77
N ALA A 41 -20.98 14.93 -10.46
CA ALA A 41 -20.97 16.08 -9.59
C ALA A 41 -19.66 16.79 -9.89
N THR A 42 -19.75 17.87 -10.65
CA THR A 42 -18.82 18.98 -10.62
C THR A 42 -18.55 19.25 -9.14
N GLN A 43 -17.41 18.81 -8.63
CA GLN A 43 -16.95 19.23 -7.31
C GLN A 43 -16.44 20.65 -7.46
N ASP A 44 -17.40 21.57 -7.50
CA ASP A 44 -17.21 22.92 -7.03
C ASP A 44 -17.17 22.81 -5.50
N GLY A 45 -15.96 22.59 -5.01
CA GLY A 45 -15.68 22.33 -3.62
C GLY A 45 -14.25 22.77 -3.43
N ASP A 46 -14.11 23.94 -2.81
CA ASP A 46 -12.88 24.55 -2.35
C ASP A 46 -12.15 23.57 -1.42
N LEU A 47 -11.49 22.58 -2.03
CA LEU A 47 -10.50 21.78 -1.37
C LEU A 47 -9.27 22.68 -1.35
N HIS A 48 -8.83 23.09 -0.17
CA HIS A 48 -7.48 23.59 0.06
C HIS A 48 -6.46 22.47 -0.26
N SER A 49 -6.46 21.99 -1.49
CA SER A 49 -5.57 20.98 -2.02
C SER A 49 -4.33 21.71 -2.47
N LEU A 50 -3.32 21.76 -1.60
CA LEU A 50 -2.01 22.31 -1.95
C LEU A 50 -1.39 21.61 -3.17
N PHE A 51 -1.86 20.39 -3.49
CA PHE A 51 -1.43 19.60 -4.62
C PHE A 51 -2.65 19.15 -5.43
N VAL A 52 -2.63 19.39 -6.74
CA VAL A 52 -3.67 18.92 -7.67
C VAL A 52 -2.97 18.14 -8.78
N LEU A 53 -3.51 16.97 -9.11
CA LEU A 53 -3.05 16.20 -10.27
C LEU A 53 -3.65 16.77 -11.54
N THR A 54 -2.82 16.91 -12.59
CA THR A 54 -3.31 17.35 -13.90
C THR A 54 -4.26 16.30 -14.48
N PRO A 55 -5.44 16.68 -15.01
CA PRO A 55 -6.47 15.71 -15.43
C PRO A 55 -6.07 14.86 -16.65
N ASN A 56 -5.04 15.25 -17.40
CA ASN A 56 -4.57 14.56 -18.61
C ASN A 56 -3.23 13.82 -18.39
N ILE A 57 -2.93 13.41 -17.16
CA ILE A 57 -1.70 12.65 -16.87
C ILE A 57 -1.90 11.16 -17.21
N ASP A 58 -0.92 10.58 -17.88
CA ASP A 58 -0.95 9.15 -18.23
C ASP A 58 -0.81 8.28 -16.98
N THR A 59 -1.52 7.15 -16.96
CA THR A 59 -1.44 6.16 -15.86
C THR A 59 -0.01 5.65 -15.66
N GLU A 60 0.76 5.50 -16.75
CA GLU A 60 2.18 5.13 -16.68
C GLU A 60 2.98 6.19 -15.90
N THR A 61 2.83 7.46 -16.25
CA THR A 61 3.50 8.58 -15.57
C THR A 61 3.13 8.65 -14.10
N LEU A 62 1.85 8.43 -13.74
CA LEU A 62 1.42 8.35 -12.34
C LEU A 62 2.11 7.21 -11.57
N LEU A 63 2.20 6.03 -12.19
CA LEU A 63 2.79 4.85 -11.56
C LEU A 63 4.32 4.99 -11.43
N VAL A 64 4.99 5.54 -12.44
CA VAL A 64 6.44 5.85 -12.38
C VAL A 64 6.73 6.84 -11.25
N HIS A 65 5.99 7.94 -11.18
CA HIS A 65 6.19 8.93 -10.11
C HIS A 65 5.86 8.36 -8.72
N THR A 66 4.87 7.47 -8.63
CA THR A 66 4.57 6.76 -7.37
C THR A 66 5.74 5.86 -6.96
N ARG A 67 6.33 5.12 -7.92
CA ARG A 67 7.52 4.28 -7.68
C ARG A 67 8.72 5.10 -7.20
N GLU A 68 8.97 6.26 -7.79
CA GLU A 68 10.05 7.17 -7.39
C GLU A 68 9.83 7.72 -5.97
N ASN A 69 8.59 8.08 -5.63
CA ASN A 69 8.22 8.48 -4.27
C ASN A 69 8.42 7.33 -3.27
N LEU A 70 8.06 6.10 -3.62
CA LEU A 70 8.29 4.94 -2.75
C LEU A 70 9.78 4.65 -2.57
N SER A 71 10.58 4.75 -3.63
CA SER A 71 12.03 4.57 -3.54
C SER A 71 12.67 5.61 -2.62
N SER A 72 12.21 6.86 -2.71
CA SER A 72 12.64 7.93 -1.81
C SER A 72 12.22 7.66 -0.36
N LEU A 73 10.98 7.20 -0.15
CA LEU A 73 10.48 6.82 1.17
C LEU A 73 11.26 5.63 1.75
N ASN A 74 11.62 4.66 0.92
CA ASN A 74 12.39 3.48 1.30
C ASN A 74 13.79 3.89 1.83
N ALA A 75 14.46 4.83 1.16
CA ALA A 75 15.74 5.37 1.60
C ALA A 75 15.62 6.13 2.94
N MET A 76 14.61 7.00 3.08
CA MET A 76 14.36 7.72 4.34
C MET A 76 14.02 6.76 5.50
N THR A 77 13.32 5.68 5.20
CA THR A 77 12.90 4.68 6.19
C THR A 77 14.08 3.81 6.60
N ASP A 78 15.00 3.47 5.69
CA ASP A 78 16.27 2.81 6.03
C ASP A 78 17.14 3.66 6.97
N ASP A 79 17.28 4.96 6.68
CA ASP A 79 18.00 5.90 7.55
C ASP A 79 17.34 5.95 8.94
N LEU A 80 16.01 6.03 9.00
CA LEU A 80 15.26 6.01 10.25
C LEU A 80 15.43 4.69 11.02
N ILE A 81 15.40 3.53 10.35
CA ILE A 81 15.61 2.22 10.97
C ILE A 81 17.00 2.12 11.61
N ALA A 82 18.03 2.74 10.99
CA ALA A 82 19.38 2.75 11.51
C ALA A 82 19.48 3.46 12.86
N GLU A 83 18.71 4.54 13.05
CA GLU A 83 18.65 5.33 14.28
C GLU A 83 17.81 4.67 15.39
N LEU A 84 16.76 3.93 15.01
CA LEU A 84 15.83 3.32 15.96
C LEU A 84 16.37 2.06 16.66
N ARG A 85 15.89 1.83 17.89
CA ARG A 85 16.22 0.66 18.73
C ARG A 85 14.97 -0.03 19.31
N GLY A 86 15.13 -1.29 19.73
CA GLY A 86 14.07 -2.05 20.38
C GLY A 86 12.80 -2.21 19.53
N GLN A 87 11.63 -2.07 20.15
CA GLN A 87 10.34 -2.27 19.49
C GLN A 87 10.06 -1.29 18.36
N GLN A 88 10.58 -0.06 18.43
CA GLN A 88 10.37 0.96 17.39
C GLN A 88 11.06 0.55 16.08
N ARG A 89 12.26 -0.03 16.18
CA ARG A 89 12.97 -0.59 15.02
C ARG A 89 12.17 -1.70 14.34
N ILE A 90 11.53 -2.57 15.12
CA ILE A 90 10.67 -3.64 14.58
C ILE A 90 9.48 -3.06 13.81
N ARG A 91 8.85 -2.00 14.33
CA ARG A 91 7.75 -1.31 13.63
C ARG A 91 8.24 -0.63 12.35
N ALA A 92 9.40 0.02 12.38
CA ALA A 92 9.97 0.68 11.20
C ALA A 92 10.37 -0.34 10.13
N LEU A 93 10.95 -1.48 10.51
CA LEU A 93 11.20 -2.61 9.60
C LEU A 93 9.90 -3.13 8.98
N ALA A 94 8.79 -3.10 9.72
CA ALA A 94 7.51 -3.49 9.17
C ALA A 94 6.99 -2.50 8.11
N ILE A 95 7.18 -1.20 8.33
CA ILE A 95 6.85 -0.17 7.35
C ILE A 95 7.71 -0.36 6.09
N GLN A 96 9.01 -0.58 6.24
CA GLN A 96 9.92 -0.87 5.12
C GLN A 96 9.42 -2.05 4.29
N GLN A 97 8.97 -3.12 4.94
CA GLN A 97 8.43 -4.28 4.25
C GLN A 97 7.17 -3.93 3.44
N PHE A 98 6.27 -3.09 3.97
CA PHE A 98 5.11 -2.62 3.21
C PHE A 98 5.52 -1.79 1.99
N VAL A 99 6.51 -0.90 2.12
CA VAL A 99 7.02 -0.10 1.00
C VAL A 99 7.57 -1.00 -0.11
N MET A 100 8.39 -1.99 0.24
CA MET A 100 8.93 -2.96 -0.72
C MET A 100 7.83 -3.76 -1.44
N LEU A 101 6.77 -4.16 -0.72
CA LEU A 101 5.63 -4.85 -1.33
C LEU A 101 4.84 -3.93 -2.27
N SER A 102 4.64 -2.66 -1.89
CA SER A 102 3.99 -1.67 -2.75
C SER A 102 4.78 -1.41 -4.04
N GLU A 103 6.11 -1.35 -3.99
CA GLU A 103 6.94 -1.24 -5.19
C GLU A 103 6.74 -2.42 -6.15
N LEU A 104 6.63 -3.65 -5.63
CA LEU A 104 6.37 -4.84 -6.45
C LEU A 104 5.00 -4.75 -7.14
N LEU A 105 3.97 -4.30 -6.43
CA LEU A 105 2.63 -4.11 -6.99
C LEU A 105 2.62 -3.05 -8.09
N ILE A 106 3.36 -1.95 -7.91
CA ILE A 106 3.47 -0.88 -8.90
C ILE A 106 4.26 -1.34 -10.13
N ASN A 107 5.36 -2.07 -9.93
CA ASN A 107 6.10 -2.66 -11.05
C ASN A 107 5.19 -3.57 -11.88
N ARG A 108 4.34 -4.37 -11.22
CA ARG A 108 3.34 -5.20 -11.91
C ARG A 108 2.28 -4.36 -12.61
N ALA A 109 1.81 -3.27 -12.01
CA ALA A 109 0.85 -2.36 -12.64
C ALA A 109 1.46 -1.67 -13.87
N LEU A 110 2.73 -1.29 -13.83
CA LEU A 110 3.45 -0.73 -14.98
C LEU A 110 3.55 -1.73 -16.13
N GLU A 111 3.87 -3.00 -15.85
CA GLU A 111 3.86 -4.07 -16.86
C GLU A 111 2.49 -4.24 -17.53
N GLN A 112 1.40 -3.98 -16.81
CA GLN A 112 0.03 -4.09 -17.35
C GLN A 112 -0.36 -2.88 -18.21
N VAL A 113 0.13 -1.68 -17.86
CA VAL A 113 -0.16 -0.44 -18.58
C VAL A 113 0.69 -0.31 -19.84
N ALA A 114 1.95 -0.75 -19.80
CA ALA A 114 2.87 -0.79 -20.93
C ALA A 114 3.21 -2.26 -21.27
N PRO A 115 2.26 -3.03 -21.84
CA PRO A 115 2.55 -4.41 -22.22
C PRO A 115 3.70 -4.44 -23.24
N PRO A 116 4.70 -5.33 -23.06
CA PRO A 116 5.82 -5.41 -23.97
C PRO A 116 5.29 -5.63 -25.39
N HIS A 117 5.54 -4.66 -26.27
CA HIS A 117 5.22 -4.74 -27.69
C HIS A 117 6.09 -5.81 -28.37
N SER A 118 5.86 -7.10 -28.09
CA SER A 118 6.50 -8.19 -28.83
C SER A 118 5.87 -9.56 -28.52
N ALA A 119 4.76 -9.89 -29.18
CA ALA A 119 4.38 -11.29 -29.37
C ALA A 119 3.50 -11.59 -30.59
N HIS A 120 3.35 -10.68 -31.58
CA HIS A 120 2.61 -11.00 -32.81
C HIS A 120 3.24 -10.48 -34.13
N ALA A 121 4.49 -10.02 -34.12
CA ALA A 121 5.16 -9.56 -35.35
C ALA A 121 6.05 -10.62 -36.05
N TYR A 122 5.97 -11.89 -35.64
CA TYR A 122 6.65 -13.00 -36.33
C TYR A 122 5.75 -14.24 -36.39
N ALA A 123 4.71 -14.18 -37.21
CA ALA A 123 4.12 -15.37 -37.81
C ALA A 123 3.88 -15.05 -39.29
N VAL A 124 4.80 -15.57 -40.11
CA VAL A 124 4.77 -15.62 -41.58
C VAL A 124 3.63 -16.54 -42.03
#